data_AF-L5KWI9-F1
#
_entry.id   AF-L5KWI9-F1
#
_cell.length_a   1.000
_cell.length_b   1.000
_cell.length_c   1.000
_cell.angle_alpha   90.00
_cell.angle_beta   90.00
_cell.angle_gamma   90.00
#
_symmetry.space_group_name_H-M   'P 1'
#
loop_
_entity.id
_entity.type
_entity.pdbx_description
1 polymer ?
#
loop_
_entity_poly.entity_id
_entity_poly.type
_entity_poly.pdbx_seq_one_letter_code
_entity_poly.pdbx_strand_id
1 'polypeptide(L)'
;MTTGTWELNSIALCSVDVSEEISMCEQVHLELKDDKWEKKCQKIFSFAHQTISALIKAELAELPLRLFLQGALAAGEIGFENHETVAYEFMSQAFSLYEDEISDSKAQLAAITLIIGTFERMKCFSEENHEPLRTQCALAASKLLKKPDQGRAVSTCAHLFWPVRNTDRNGEELHGGKRVMECLKKALKIANQCMDPSLQVQLFIEILNRYIYFYEKENDAVTIQVLNQLIQKIREDLPNLESSEETEQINKHFRNTLEHLRLRRESPESEGPIYEGLVL
;
A
#
# COMPACT_ATOMS: atom_id res chain seq x y z
N MET A 1 -26.86 -13.58 -26.33
CA MET A 1 -26.47 -14.20 -25.04
C MET A 1 -25.23 -15.10 -25.15
N THR A 2 -24.44 -15.02 -26.23
CA THR A 2 -23.26 -15.88 -26.43
C THR A 2 -21.96 -15.10 -26.70
N THR A 3 -21.95 -13.77 -26.60
CA THR A 3 -20.75 -12.93 -26.82
C THR A 3 -19.86 -12.84 -25.57
N GLY A 4 -20.45 -12.77 -24.37
CA GLY A 4 -19.69 -12.59 -23.13
C GLY A 4 -18.79 -13.77 -22.73
N THR A 5 -19.07 -14.99 -23.18
CA THR A 5 -18.25 -16.18 -22.85
C THR A 5 -16.94 -16.26 -23.64
N TRP A 6 -16.84 -15.66 -24.83
CA TRP A 6 -15.60 -15.64 -25.63
C TRP A 6 -14.66 -14.53 -25.19
N GLU A 7 -15.21 -13.39 -24.79
CA GLU A 7 -14.46 -12.26 -24.23
C GLU A 7 -13.87 -12.64 -22.86
N LEU A 8 -14.66 -13.25 -21.97
CA LEU A 8 -14.17 -13.73 -20.67
C LEU A 8 -13.08 -14.81 -20.81
N ASN A 9 -13.19 -15.72 -21.78
CA ASN A 9 -12.13 -16.71 -22.05
C ASN A 9 -10.87 -16.05 -22.61
N SER A 10 -10.99 -15.07 -23.51
CA SER A 10 -9.82 -14.36 -24.08
C SER A 10 -9.13 -13.47 -23.03
N ILE A 11 -9.91 -12.89 -22.12
CA ILE A 11 -9.41 -12.07 -21.00
C ILE A 11 -8.72 -12.95 -19.95
N ALA A 12 -9.29 -14.11 -19.63
CA ALA A 12 -8.67 -15.09 -18.73
C ALA A 12 -7.41 -15.71 -19.36
N LEU A 13 -7.39 -15.95 -20.67
CA LEU A 13 -6.18 -16.32 -21.40
C LEU A 13 -5.14 -15.20 -21.37
N CYS A 14 -5.49 -13.93 -21.62
CA CYS A 14 -4.52 -12.82 -21.55
C CYS A 14 -3.93 -12.61 -20.16
N SER A 15 -4.70 -12.78 -19.08
CA SER A 15 -4.18 -12.65 -17.72
C SER A 15 -3.31 -13.83 -17.30
N VAL A 16 -3.63 -15.04 -17.77
CA VAL A 16 -2.79 -16.24 -17.63
C VAL A 16 -1.53 -16.11 -18.47
N ASP A 17 -1.62 -15.69 -19.73
CA ASP A 17 -0.50 -15.49 -20.65
C ASP A 17 0.47 -14.43 -20.14
N VAL A 18 -0.01 -13.28 -19.63
CA VAL A 18 0.89 -12.27 -19.03
C VAL A 18 1.55 -12.78 -17.76
N SER A 19 0.84 -13.56 -16.93
CA SER A 19 1.41 -14.16 -15.72
C SER A 19 2.41 -15.28 -16.05
N GLU A 20 2.14 -16.09 -17.07
CA GLU A 20 3.02 -17.12 -17.60
C GLU A 20 4.22 -16.52 -18.31
N GLU A 21 4.08 -15.41 -19.05
CA GLU A 21 5.18 -14.70 -19.71
C GLU A 21 6.10 -13.99 -18.71
N ILE A 22 5.54 -13.45 -17.62
CA ILE A 22 6.29 -12.92 -16.48
C ILE A 22 7.07 -14.05 -15.78
N SER A 23 6.43 -15.19 -15.53
CA SER A 23 7.08 -16.40 -14.97
C SER A 23 8.15 -16.97 -15.92
N MET A 24 7.91 -16.89 -17.23
CA MET A 24 8.86 -17.29 -18.26
C MET A 24 10.10 -16.40 -18.26
N CYS A 25 9.98 -15.10 -17.94
CA CYS A 25 11.14 -14.22 -17.78
C CYS A 25 12.05 -14.62 -16.60
N GLU A 26 11.49 -15.08 -15.48
CA GLU A 26 12.28 -15.66 -14.37
C GLU A 26 13.02 -16.92 -14.81
N GLN A 27 12.40 -17.78 -15.62
CA GLN A 27 13.04 -18.98 -16.17
C GLN A 27 14.14 -18.67 -17.19
N VAL A 28 13.98 -17.61 -17.99
CA VAL A 28 15.02 -17.18 -18.96
C VAL A 28 16.32 -16.76 -18.26
N HIS A 29 16.25 -16.22 -17.03
CA HIS A 29 17.43 -15.83 -16.25
C HIS A 29 18.31 -17.02 -15.85
N LEU A 30 17.73 -18.19 -15.58
CA LEU A 30 18.44 -19.34 -15.01
C LEU A 30 18.99 -20.34 -16.06
N GLU A 31 18.42 -20.41 -17.26
CA GLU A 31 18.71 -21.55 -18.16
C GLU A 31 19.44 -21.23 -19.48
N LEU A 32 19.41 -20.00 -20.02
CA LEU A 32 19.62 -19.86 -21.47
C LEU A 32 20.96 -19.33 -22.00
N LYS A 33 21.88 -18.76 -21.20
CA LYS A 33 23.14 -18.16 -21.73
C LYS A 33 22.90 -17.37 -23.04
N ASP A 34 21.79 -16.65 -23.11
CA ASP A 34 21.39 -15.92 -24.32
C ASP A 34 21.84 -14.47 -24.20
N ASP A 35 22.83 -14.08 -25.01
CA ASP A 35 23.38 -12.72 -25.04
C ASP A 35 22.33 -11.63 -25.37
N LYS A 36 21.12 -12.01 -25.82
CA LYS A 36 20.02 -11.08 -26.17
C LYS A 36 18.83 -11.15 -25.22
N TRP A 37 18.97 -11.76 -24.04
CA TRP A 37 17.85 -11.93 -23.09
C TRP A 37 17.21 -10.59 -22.70
N GLU A 38 17.99 -9.54 -22.43
CA GLU A 38 17.47 -8.22 -22.05
C GLU A 38 16.57 -7.62 -23.14
N LYS A 39 16.99 -7.74 -24.40
CA LYS A 39 16.20 -7.30 -25.57
C LYS A 39 14.93 -8.12 -25.74
N LYS A 40 14.92 -9.39 -25.33
CA LYS A 40 13.70 -10.21 -25.32
C LYS A 40 12.75 -9.75 -24.23
N CYS A 41 13.24 -9.50 -23.02
CA CYS A 41 12.43 -8.93 -21.93
C CYS A 41 11.78 -7.61 -22.34
N GLN A 42 12.53 -6.67 -22.94
CA GLN A 42 11.97 -5.41 -23.45
C GLN A 42 10.83 -5.63 -24.46
N LYS A 43 10.96 -6.62 -25.36
CA LYS A 43 9.91 -6.96 -26.32
C LYS A 43 8.67 -7.56 -25.64
N ILE A 44 8.87 -8.42 -24.64
CA ILE A 44 7.78 -9.03 -23.86
C ILE A 44 7.01 -7.93 -23.12
N PHE A 45 7.69 -7.05 -22.40
CA PHE A 45 7.03 -5.94 -21.70
C PHE A 45 6.34 -4.96 -22.67
N SER A 46 6.93 -4.69 -23.83
CA SER A 46 6.27 -3.89 -24.86
C SER A 46 5.01 -4.57 -25.41
N PHE A 47 5.02 -5.90 -25.56
CA PHE A 47 3.85 -6.67 -25.98
C PHE A 47 2.77 -6.66 -24.90
N ALA A 48 3.14 -6.95 -23.65
CA ALA A 48 2.25 -6.89 -22.49
C ALA A 48 1.56 -5.52 -22.39
N HIS A 49 2.31 -4.43 -22.54
CA HIS A 49 1.75 -3.08 -22.55
C HIS A 49 0.69 -2.90 -23.65
N GLN A 50 0.96 -3.34 -24.88
CA GLN A 50 0.01 -3.24 -25.99
C GLN A 50 -1.25 -4.09 -25.74
N THR A 51 -1.09 -5.29 -25.20
CA THR A 51 -2.19 -6.19 -24.85
C THR A 51 -3.05 -5.59 -23.74
N ILE A 52 -2.45 -5.10 -22.67
CA ILE A 52 -3.17 -4.42 -21.58
C ILE A 52 -3.88 -3.17 -22.12
N SER A 53 -3.25 -2.40 -23.01
CA SER A 53 -3.87 -1.23 -23.65
C SER A 53 -5.09 -1.61 -24.51
N ALA A 54 -5.10 -2.79 -25.12
CA ALA A 54 -6.25 -3.30 -25.86
C ALA A 54 -7.42 -3.63 -24.93
N LEU A 55 -7.15 -4.11 -23.70
CA LEU A 55 -8.18 -4.34 -22.68
C LEU A 55 -8.83 -3.03 -22.21
N ILE A 56 -8.04 -1.94 -22.10
CA ILE A 56 -8.58 -0.60 -21.79
C ILE A 56 -9.55 -0.15 -22.87
N LYS A 57 -9.20 -0.35 -24.16
CA LYS A 57 -10.08 -0.04 -25.29
C LYS A 57 -11.37 -0.89 -25.31
N ALA A 58 -11.39 -2.01 -24.60
CA ALA A 58 -12.57 -2.84 -24.39
C ALA A 58 -13.37 -2.40 -23.14
N GLU A 59 -13.17 -1.16 -22.66
CA GLU A 59 -13.90 -0.56 -21.53
C GLU A 59 -13.69 -1.30 -20.19
N LEU A 60 -12.54 -1.97 -20.02
CA LEU A 60 -12.12 -2.55 -18.75
C LEU A 60 -11.16 -1.61 -18.03
N ALA A 61 -11.39 -1.36 -16.73
CA ALA A 61 -10.53 -0.48 -15.92
C ALA A 61 -9.81 -1.25 -14.80
N GLU A 62 -10.57 -2.03 -14.05
CA GLU A 62 -10.09 -2.73 -12.86
C GLU A 62 -9.09 -3.85 -13.15
N LEU A 63 -9.28 -4.59 -14.24
CA LEU A 63 -8.37 -5.68 -14.61
C LEU A 63 -7.07 -5.14 -15.22
N PRO A 64 -7.10 -4.20 -16.20
CA PRO A 64 -5.88 -3.61 -16.75
C PRO A 64 -5.01 -2.92 -15.69
N LEU A 65 -5.63 -2.24 -14.71
CA LEU A 65 -4.88 -1.67 -13.58
C LEU A 65 -4.06 -2.74 -12.85
N ARG A 66 -4.67 -3.88 -12.50
CA ARG A 66 -3.98 -4.96 -11.80
C ARG A 66 -2.86 -5.57 -12.66
N LEU A 67 -3.09 -5.71 -13.97
CA LEU A 67 -2.07 -6.22 -14.90
C LEU A 67 -0.89 -5.26 -15.03
N PHE A 68 -1.14 -3.95 -15.09
CA PHE A 68 -0.05 -2.97 -15.06
C PHE A 68 0.75 -3.03 -13.76
N LEU A 69 0.08 -3.15 -12.61
CA LEU A 69 0.79 -3.29 -11.33
C LEU A 69 1.64 -4.57 -11.27
N GLN A 70 1.15 -5.69 -11.80
CA GLN A 70 1.94 -6.92 -11.89
C GLN A 70 3.11 -6.79 -12.88
N GLY A 71 2.91 -6.15 -14.02
CA GLY A 71 3.99 -5.86 -14.95
C GLY A 71 5.05 -4.94 -14.35
N ALA A 72 4.66 -3.96 -13.54
CA ALA A 72 5.60 -3.11 -12.80
C ALA A 72 6.45 -3.93 -11.82
N LEU A 73 5.82 -4.78 -11.00
CA LEU A 73 6.54 -5.68 -10.08
C LEU A 73 7.50 -6.60 -10.82
N ALA A 74 7.02 -7.26 -11.88
CA ALA A 74 7.81 -8.16 -12.69
C ALA A 74 9.04 -7.46 -13.29
N ALA A 75 8.86 -6.29 -13.90
CA ALA A 75 9.98 -5.51 -14.43
C ALA A 75 10.98 -5.14 -13.33
N GLY A 76 10.48 -4.79 -12.15
CA GLY A 76 11.32 -4.47 -10.99
C GLY A 76 12.16 -5.64 -10.48
N GLU A 77 11.61 -6.85 -10.44
CA GLU A 77 12.30 -8.06 -9.94
C GLU A 77 13.26 -8.66 -10.98
N ILE A 78 12.91 -8.64 -12.27
CA ILE A 78 13.75 -9.26 -13.33
C ILE A 78 15.06 -8.49 -13.55
N GLY A 79 15.04 -7.15 -13.46
CA GLY A 79 16.26 -6.34 -13.51
C GLY A 79 17.02 -6.35 -14.85
N PHE A 80 16.32 -6.31 -15.99
CA PHE A 80 16.91 -6.20 -17.33
C PHE A 80 17.28 -4.74 -17.72
N GLU A 81 18.09 -4.50 -18.74
CA GLU A 81 18.41 -3.13 -19.20
C GLU A 81 17.15 -2.25 -19.42
N ASN A 82 17.11 -1.06 -18.82
CA ASN A 82 15.98 -0.12 -18.82
C ASN A 82 14.72 -0.59 -18.05
N HIS A 83 14.83 -1.61 -17.19
CA HIS A 83 13.70 -2.11 -16.40
C HIS A 83 13.04 -1.04 -15.51
N GLU A 84 13.82 -0.10 -14.94
CA GLU A 84 13.30 0.99 -14.13
C GLU A 84 12.32 1.87 -14.92
N THR A 85 12.67 2.24 -16.14
CA THR A 85 11.81 3.04 -17.02
C THR A 85 10.53 2.30 -17.39
N VAL A 86 10.63 0.99 -17.66
CA VAL A 86 9.46 0.14 -17.96
C VAL A 86 8.56 0.05 -16.74
N ALA A 87 9.11 -0.21 -15.55
CA ALA A 87 8.36 -0.29 -14.31
C ALA A 87 7.65 1.04 -13.98
N TYR A 88 8.32 2.17 -14.23
CA TYR A 88 7.76 3.50 -14.02
C TYR A 88 6.58 3.77 -14.97
N GLU A 89 6.73 3.43 -16.25
CA GLU A 89 5.65 3.57 -17.23
C GLU A 89 4.41 2.76 -16.82
N PHE A 90 4.61 1.50 -16.40
CA PHE A 90 3.50 0.65 -15.94
C PHE A 90 2.81 1.24 -14.70
N MET A 91 3.57 1.78 -13.74
CA MET A 91 3.00 2.47 -12.58
C MET A 91 2.22 3.73 -13.00
N SER A 92 2.74 4.51 -13.95
CA SER A 92 2.07 5.71 -14.48
C SER A 92 0.75 5.35 -15.16
N GLN A 93 0.73 4.31 -15.99
CA GLN A 93 -0.50 3.82 -16.64
C GLN A 93 -1.53 3.34 -15.62
N ALA A 94 -1.10 2.65 -14.56
CA ALA A 94 -1.99 2.25 -13.48
C ALA A 94 -2.60 3.45 -12.74
N PHE A 95 -1.82 4.51 -12.51
CA PHE A 95 -2.33 5.76 -11.93
C PHE A 95 -3.31 6.49 -12.85
N SER A 96 -3.02 6.59 -14.15
CA SER A 96 -3.94 7.20 -15.12
C SER A 96 -5.29 6.47 -15.13
N LEU A 97 -5.27 5.13 -15.19
CA LEU A 97 -6.51 4.34 -15.12
C LEU A 97 -7.27 4.53 -13.80
N TYR A 98 -6.55 4.63 -12.68
CA TYR A 98 -7.17 4.90 -11.38
C TYR A 98 -7.88 6.26 -11.36
N GLU A 99 -7.26 7.31 -11.90
CA GLU A 99 -7.81 8.66 -11.89
C GLU A 99 -8.96 8.86 -12.88
N ASP A 100 -8.88 8.24 -14.07
CA ASP A 100 -9.82 8.47 -15.16
C ASP A 100 -11.05 7.55 -15.12
N GLU A 101 -10.86 6.28 -14.77
CA GLU A 101 -11.90 5.25 -14.96
C GLU A 101 -12.52 4.75 -13.63
N ILE A 102 -11.79 4.80 -12.51
CA ILE A 102 -12.27 4.24 -11.23
C ILE A 102 -13.00 5.32 -10.41
N SER A 103 -14.32 5.31 -10.52
CA SER A 103 -15.20 6.29 -9.84
C SER A 103 -15.92 5.76 -8.58
N ASP A 104 -16.13 4.45 -8.46
CA ASP A 104 -16.80 3.89 -7.28
C ASP A 104 -15.93 4.00 -6.02
N SER A 105 -16.50 4.55 -4.95
CA SER A 105 -15.75 4.83 -3.71
C SER A 105 -15.10 3.59 -3.07
N LYS A 106 -15.72 2.41 -3.17
CA LYS A 106 -15.17 1.17 -2.59
C LYS A 106 -14.05 0.64 -3.48
N ALA A 107 -14.27 0.65 -4.80
CA ALA A 107 -13.26 0.29 -5.78
C ALA A 107 -12.04 1.21 -5.71
N GLN A 108 -12.23 2.52 -5.50
CA GLN A 108 -11.14 3.49 -5.34
C GLN A 108 -10.25 3.14 -4.16
N LEU A 109 -10.81 2.87 -2.97
CA LEU A 109 -10.01 2.49 -1.80
C LEU A 109 -9.21 1.19 -2.06
N ALA A 110 -9.85 0.19 -2.67
CA ALA A 110 -9.19 -1.07 -2.99
C ALA A 110 -8.06 -0.88 -4.01
N ALA A 111 -8.30 -0.13 -5.08
CA ALA A 111 -7.32 0.16 -6.11
C ALA A 111 -6.13 0.95 -5.57
N ILE A 112 -6.35 2.04 -4.83
CA ILE A 112 -5.24 2.83 -4.28
C ILE A 112 -4.44 2.05 -3.24
N THR A 113 -5.10 1.23 -2.42
CA THR A 113 -4.41 0.36 -1.46
C THR A 113 -3.53 -0.66 -2.19
N LEU A 114 -4.00 -1.20 -3.31
CA LEU A 114 -3.23 -2.11 -4.14
C LEU A 114 -2.03 -1.42 -4.81
N ILE A 115 -2.21 -0.19 -5.33
CA ILE A 115 -1.12 0.62 -5.89
C ILE A 115 -0.05 0.86 -4.82
N ILE A 116 -0.45 1.32 -3.62
CA ILE A 116 0.47 1.58 -2.50
C ILE A 116 1.21 0.30 -2.11
N GLY A 117 0.50 -0.82 -1.96
CA GLY A 117 1.11 -2.10 -1.58
C GLY A 117 2.04 -2.66 -2.65
N THR A 118 1.71 -2.49 -3.92
CA THR A 118 2.59 -2.86 -5.05
C THR A 118 3.87 -2.04 -4.99
N PHE A 119 3.74 -0.72 -4.89
CA PHE A 119 4.89 0.19 -4.88
C PHE A 119 5.79 -0.01 -3.65
N GLU A 120 5.23 -0.30 -2.47
CA GLU A 120 6.01 -0.63 -1.25
C GLU A 120 6.93 -1.85 -1.43
N ARG A 121 6.54 -2.80 -2.29
CA ARG A 121 7.35 -3.99 -2.59
C ARG A 121 8.48 -3.73 -3.57
N MET A 122 8.30 -2.75 -4.46
CA MET A 122 9.27 -2.45 -5.51
C MET A 122 10.53 -1.82 -4.93
N LYS A 123 11.70 -2.26 -5.41
CA LYS A 123 13.01 -1.76 -4.98
C LYS A 123 13.85 -1.22 -6.14
N CYS A 124 13.28 -1.21 -7.33
CA CYS A 124 13.98 -0.95 -8.60
C CYS A 124 14.07 0.53 -8.98
N PHE A 125 13.49 1.44 -8.19
CA PHE A 125 13.48 2.87 -8.51
C PHE A 125 14.61 3.61 -7.81
N SER A 126 15.24 4.52 -8.55
CA SER A 126 16.08 5.59 -8.01
C SER A 126 15.23 6.60 -7.22
N GLU A 127 15.85 7.41 -6.36
CA GLU A 127 15.12 8.41 -5.57
C GLU A 127 14.39 9.43 -6.46
N GLU A 128 14.97 9.75 -7.63
CA GLU A 128 14.37 10.65 -8.62
C GLU A 128 13.01 10.16 -9.14
N ASN A 129 12.87 8.84 -9.33
CA ASN A 129 11.63 8.21 -9.78
C ASN A 129 10.74 7.76 -8.60
N HIS A 130 11.34 7.47 -7.44
CA HIS A 130 10.62 7.00 -6.26
C HIS A 130 9.87 8.13 -5.54
N GLU A 131 10.44 9.33 -5.43
CA GLU A 131 9.79 10.47 -4.77
C GLU A 131 8.46 10.91 -5.43
N PRO A 132 8.37 11.06 -6.76
CA PRO A 132 7.12 11.38 -7.44
C PRO A 132 6.01 10.37 -7.16
N LEU A 133 6.31 9.07 -7.24
CA LEU A 133 5.33 7.99 -7.02
C LEU A 133 4.82 7.97 -5.57
N ARG A 134 5.69 8.19 -4.57
CA ARG A 134 5.26 8.37 -3.17
C ARG A 134 4.29 9.53 -3.01
N THR A 135 4.62 10.66 -3.63
CA THR A 135 3.80 11.88 -3.55
C THR A 135 2.45 11.67 -4.24
N GLN A 136 2.44 10.99 -5.38
CA GLN A 136 1.22 10.65 -6.11
C GLN A 136 0.33 9.70 -5.31
N CYS A 137 0.88 8.67 -4.66
CA CYS A 137 0.14 7.81 -3.73
C CYS A 137 -0.52 8.64 -2.61
N ALA A 138 0.24 9.53 -1.96
CA ALA A 138 -0.26 10.36 -0.87
C ALA A 138 -1.35 11.36 -1.33
N LEU A 139 -1.22 11.88 -2.55
CA LEU A 139 -2.20 12.76 -3.16
C LEU A 139 -3.50 11.99 -3.45
N ALA A 140 -3.41 10.86 -4.14
CA ALA A 140 -4.55 10.00 -4.47
C ALA A 140 -5.30 9.53 -3.21
N ALA A 141 -4.58 9.08 -2.17
CA ALA A 141 -5.16 8.72 -0.88
C ALA A 141 -5.94 9.88 -0.22
N SER A 142 -5.44 11.11 -0.36
CA SER A 142 -6.11 12.30 0.21
C SER A 142 -7.28 12.83 -0.60
N LYS A 143 -7.42 12.40 -1.86
CA LYS A 143 -8.53 12.78 -2.76
C LYS A 143 -9.75 11.85 -2.65
N LEU A 144 -9.67 10.72 -1.95
CA LEU A 144 -10.81 9.82 -1.73
C LEU A 144 -12.00 10.59 -1.16
N LEU A 145 -13.25 10.23 -1.48
CA LEU A 145 -14.41 11.02 -1.05
C LEU A 145 -14.73 10.86 0.45
N LYS A 146 -14.70 9.63 0.94
CA LYS A 146 -15.11 9.28 2.31
C LYS A 146 -13.98 9.49 3.30
N LYS A 147 -14.26 10.17 4.42
CA LYS A 147 -13.26 10.46 5.47
C LYS A 147 -12.63 9.22 6.08
N PRO A 148 -13.37 8.14 6.40
CA PRO A 148 -12.75 6.90 6.87
C PRO A 148 -11.76 6.31 5.88
N ASP A 149 -12.13 6.28 4.60
CA ASP A 149 -11.30 5.72 3.54
C ASP A 149 -10.07 6.59 3.27
N GLN A 150 -10.22 7.92 3.26
CA GLN A 150 -9.09 8.87 3.23
C GLN A 150 -8.11 8.60 4.39
N GLY A 151 -8.62 8.47 5.63
CA GLY A 151 -7.80 8.25 6.82
C GLY A 151 -7.01 6.95 6.75
N ARG A 152 -7.68 5.86 6.35
CA ARG A 152 -7.06 4.54 6.13
C ARG A 152 -5.99 4.61 5.06
N ALA A 153 -6.32 5.10 3.86
CA ALA A 153 -5.37 5.18 2.75
C ALA A 153 -4.15 6.04 3.09
N VAL A 154 -4.35 7.21 3.72
CA VAL A 154 -3.25 8.10 4.14
C VAL A 154 -2.36 7.43 5.20
N SER A 155 -2.95 6.66 6.13
CA SER A 155 -2.18 5.87 7.09
C SER A 155 -1.38 4.76 6.42
N THR A 156 -1.91 4.14 5.36
CA THR A 156 -1.21 3.12 4.57
C THR A 156 -0.02 3.71 3.82
N CYS A 157 -0.13 4.94 3.29
CA CYS A 157 1.00 5.64 2.66
C CYS A 157 2.20 5.83 3.60
N ALA A 158 2.02 5.76 4.93
CA ALA A 158 3.14 5.84 5.86
C ALA A 158 4.18 4.72 5.65
N HIS A 159 3.75 3.53 5.19
CA HIS A 159 4.66 2.42 4.87
C HIS A 159 5.60 2.73 3.71
N LEU A 160 5.22 3.63 2.80
CA LEU A 160 6.09 4.07 1.69
C LEU A 160 7.29 4.90 2.17
N PHE A 161 7.32 5.27 3.45
CA PHE A 161 8.40 6.03 4.07
C PHE A 161 9.15 5.21 5.15
N TRP A 162 8.75 3.96 5.40
CA TRP A 162 9.36 3.10 6.41
C TRP A 162 9.01 1.60 6.24
N PRO A 163 9.93 0.76 5.72
CA PRO A 163 11.22 1.12 5.13
C PRO A 163 11.07 1.60 3.68
N VAL A 164 11.82 2.63 3.29
CA VAL A 164 11.94 3.01 1.87
C VAL A 164 12.97 2.09 1.22
N ARG A 165 12.64 1.51 0.08
CA ARG A 165 13.53 0.61 -0.67
C ARG A 165 13.79 1.21 -2.04
N ASN A 166 14.93 1.87 -2.20
CA ASN A 166 15.37 2.47 -3.47
C ASN A 166 16.77 1.96 -3.86
N THR A 167 17.16 2.18 -5.11
CA THR A 167 18.44 1.68 -5.65
C THR A 167 19.66 2.51 -5.21
N ASP A 168 19.45 3.77 -4.81
CA ASP A 168 20.52 4.76 -4.63
C ASP A 168 21.45 4.49 -3.43
N ARG A 169 21.05 3.62 -2.50
CA ARG A 169 21.86 3.25 -1.32
C ARG A 169 22.18 1.76 -1.25
N ASN A 170 22.43 1.11 -2.38
CA ASN A 170 22.74 -0.33 -2.42
C ASN A 170 21.69 -1.22 -1.71
N GLY A 171 20.43 -0.79 -1.68
CA GLY A 171 19.34 -1.49 -1.00
C GLY A 171 19.22 -1.24 0.52
N GLU A 172 19.95 -0.27 1.10
CA GLU A 172 19.73 0.15 2.48
C GLU A 172 18.35 0.84 2.65
N GLU A 173 17.66 0.50 3.74
CA GLU A 173 16.34 1.03 4.04
C GLU A 173 16.43 2.53 4.42
N LEU A 174 15.77 3.40 3.64
CA LEU A 174 15.68 4.83 3.98
C LEU A 174 14.61 5.01 5.06
N HIS A 175 15.04 5.52 6.21
CA HIS A 175 14.23 5.64 7.41
C HIS A 175 13.60 7.04 7.51
N GLY A 176 12.51 7.26 6.77
CA GLY A 176 11.79 8.53 6.68
C GLY A 176 10.87 8.83 7.88
N GLY A 177 11.34 8.65 9.12
CA GLY A 177 10.50 8.68 10.32
C GLY A 177 9.64 9.94 10.48
N LYS A 178 10.15 11.12 10.06
CA LYS A 178 9.37 12.37 10.04
C LYS A 178 8.19 12.32 9.07
N ARG A 179 8.37 11.76 7.88
CA ARG A 179 7.30 11.62 6.86
C ARG A 179 6.24 10.62 7.33
N VAL A 180 6.63 9.54 7.99
CA VAL A 180 5.69 8.62 8.67
C VAL A 180 4.80 9.39 9.64
N MET A 181 5.39 10.22 10.50
CA MET A 181 4.63 11.04 11.46
C MET A 181 3.72 12.06 10.76
N GLU A 182 4.13 12.66 9.65
CA GLU A 182 3.27 13.55 8.85
C GLU A 182 2.03 12.82 8.31
N CYS A 183 2.20 11.62 7.75
CA CYS A 183 1.11 10.76 7.29
C CYS A 183 0.16 10.39 8.44
N LEU A 184 0.69 9.91 9.56
CA LEU A 184 -0.15 9.50 10.70
C LEU A 184 -0.85 10.68 11.38
N LYS A 185 -0.21 11.85 11.48
CA LYS A 185 -0.86 13.08 11.96
C LYS A 185 -1.95 13.55 11.01
N LYS A 186 -1.73 13.44 9.69
CA LYS A 186 -2.76 13.76 8.68
C LYS A 186 -3.94 12.79 8.78
N ALA A 187 -3.68 11.48 8.93
CA ALA A 187 -4.72 10.47 9.15
C ALA A 187 -5.53 10.77 10.42
N LEU A 188 -4.85 11.14 11.52
CA LEU A 188 -5.52 11.51 12.77
C LEU A 188 -6.38 12.77 12.61
N LYS A 189 -5.91 13.78 11.88
CA LYS A 189 -6.70 14.98 11.55
C LYS A 189 -7.95 14.62 10.74
N ILE A 190 -7.84 13.68 9.80
CA ILE A 190 -8.97 13.18 9.00
C ILE A 190 -9.95 12.39 9.88
N ALA A 191 -9.46 11.54 10.79
CA ALA A 191 -10.31 10.81 11.73
C ALA A 191 -11.15 11.74 12.62
N ASN A 192 -10.57 12.87 13.08
CA ASN A 192 -11.31 13.91 13.80
C ASN A 192 -12.40 14.60 12.96
N GLN A 193 -12.35 14.51 11.63
CA GLN A 193 -13.38 15.02 10.72
C GLN A 193 -14.45 13.97 10.39
N CYS A 194 -14.32 12.74 10.91
CA CYS A 194 -15.33 11.72 10.77
C CYS A 194 -16.53 12.08 11.64
N MET A 195 -17.71 12.16 11.03
CA MET A 195 -18.96 12.54 11.72
C MET A 195 -19.60 11.39 12.49
N ASP A 196 -19.32 10.15 12.06
CA ASP A 196 -19.83 8.94 12.70
C ASP A 196 -18.93 8.61 13.91
N PRO A 197 -19.44 8.65 15.15
CA PRO A 197 -18.65 8.39 16.34
C PRO A 197 -18.06 6.99 16.39
N SER A 198 -18.81 5.98 15.92
CA SER A 198 -18.36 4.58 15.91
C SER A 198 -17.16 4.41 14.99
N LEU A 199 -17.30 4.88 13.74
CA LEU A 199 -16.21 4.85 12.75
C LEU A 199 -15.02 5.73 13.17
N GLN A 200 -15.27 6.85 13.84
CA GLN A 200 -14.22 7.72 14.36
C GLN A 200 -13.37 6.99 15.41
N VAL A 201 -14.00 6.38 16.42
CA VAL A 201 -13.29 5.63 17.47
C VAL A 201 -12.56 4.44 16.86
N GLN A 202 -13.19 3.72 15.93
CA GLN A 202 -12.55 2.63 15.19
C GLN A 202 -11.29 3.11 14.46
N LEU A 203 -11.36 4.25 13.75
CA LEU A 203 -10.20 4.85 13.07
C LEU A 203 -9.10 5.25 14.05
N PHE A 204 -9.42 5.77 15.23
CA PHE A 204 -8.40 6.07 16.24
C PHE A 204 -7.66 4.82 16.69
N ILE A 205 -8.35 3.71 16.89
CA ILE A 205 -7.73 2.42 17.25
C ILE A 205 -6.88 1.89 16.09
N GLU A 206 -7.37 1.99 14.84
CA GLU A 206 -6.60 1.60 13.64
C GLU A 206 -5.30 2.43 13.53
N ILE A 207 -5.38 3.75 13.69
CA ILE A 207 -4.22 4.66 13.67
C ILE A 207 -3.28 4.41 14.84
N LEU A 208 -3.80 4.12 16.05
CA LEU A 208 -3.00 3.72 17.20
C LEU A 208 -2.17 2.48 16.88
N ASN A 209 -2.78 1.45 16.31
CA ASN A 209 -2.08 0.24 15.90
C ASN A 209 -1.00 0.53 14.82
N ARG A 210 -1.21 1.53 13.95
CA ARG A 210 -0.15 1.98 13.03
C ARG A 210 1.00 2.68 13.75
N TYR A 211 0.73 3.54 14.73
CA TYR A 211 1.79 4.12 15.56
C TYR A 211 2.58 3.03 16.28
N ILE A 212 1.90 2.07 16.90
CA ILE A 212 2.54 0.93 17.59
C ILE A 212 3.41 0.14 16.62
N TYR A 213 2.91 -0.15 15.42
CA TYR A 213 3.70 -0.84 14.39
C TYR A 213 5.01 -0.12 14.07
N PHE A 214 4.97 1.20 13.80
CA PHE A 214 6.20 1.93 13.47
C PHE A 214 7.12 2.11 14.68
N TYR A 215 6.57 2.25 15.88
CA TYR A 215 7.33 2.25 17.13
C TYR A 215 8.09 0.93 17.32
N GLU A 216 7.44 -0.20 17.05
CA GLU A 216 8.04 -1.55 17.05
C GLU A 216 9.02 -1.83 15.92
N LYS A 217 9.01 -0.98 14.89
CA LYS A 217 9.99 -0.99 13.81
C LYS A 217 11.07 0.06 14.01
N GLU A 218 11.34 0.45 15.25
CA GLU A 218 12.43 1.36 15.65
C GLU A 218 12.35 2.76 15.02
N ASN A 219 11.12 3.23 14.76
CA ASN A 219 10.93 4.61 14.35
C ASN A 219 10.86 5.54 15.57
N ASP A 220 12.00 6.10 15.95
CA ASP A 220 12.16 7.05 17.08
C ASP A 220 11.28 8.31 16.99
N ALA A 221 10.75 8.62 15.79
CA ALA A 221 9.82 9.74 15.63
C ALA A 221 8.46 9.46 16.28
N VAL A 222 8.11 8.18 16.47
CA VAL A 222 6.94 7.76 17.25
C VAL A 222 7.34 7.70 18.72
N THR A 223 6.62 8.42 19.58
CA THR A 223 6.95 8.52 20.99
C THR A 223 5.84 7.96 21.87
N ILE A 224 6.19 7.48 23.07
CA ILE A 224 5.23 6.98 24.06
C ILE A 224 4.18 8.04 24.42
N GLN A 225 4.56 9.33 24.41
CA GLN A 225 3.63 10.44 24.64
C GLN A 225 2.49 10.45 23.61
N VAL A 226 2.79 10.20 22.33
CA VAL A 226 1.77 10.14 21.28
C VAL A 226 0.84 8.94 21.48
N LEU A 227 1.39 7.79 21.87
CA LEU A 227 0.59 6.60 22.18
C LEU A 227 -0.36 6.87 23.36
N ASN A 228 0.16 7.40 24.47
CA ASN A 228 -0.63 7.73 25.65
C ASN A 228 -1.76 8.72 25.35
N GLN A 229 -1.49 9.78 24.58
CA GLN A 229 -2.51 10.75 24.18
C GLN A 229 -3.65 10.11 23.39
N LEU A 230 -3.33 9.22 22.44
CA LEU A 230 -4.33 8.56 21.62
C LEU A 230 -5.11 7.49 22.41
N ILE A 231 -4.44 6.73 23.27
CA ILE A 231 -5.07 5.77 24.20
C ILE A 231 -6.06 6.51 25.12
N GLN A 232 -5.65 7.64 25.70
CA GLN A 232 -6.51 8.45 26.56
C GLN A 232 -7.74 8.93 25.78
N LYS A 233 -7.55 9.46 24.57
CA LYS A 233 -8.66 9.91 23.73
C LYS A 233 -9.66 8.77 23.45
N ILE A 234 -9.17 7.58 23.11
CA ILE A 234 -10.03 6.41 22.87
C ILE A 234 -10.80 6.03 24.16
N ARG A 235 -10.18 6.10 25.35
CA ARG A 235 -10.86 5.83 26.63
C ARG A 235 -11.96 6.82 26.95
N GLU A 236 -11.80 8.08 26.55
CA GLU A 236 -12.80 9.13 26.75
C GLU A 236 -13.97 8.98 25.78
N ASP A 237 -13.70 8.62 24.52
CA ASP A 237 -14.71 8.57 23.45
C ASP A 237 -15.48 7.24 23.41
N LEU A 238 -14.84 6.10 23.69
CA LEU A 238 -15.41 4.75 23.56
C LEU A 238 -16.65 4.48 24.44
N PRO A 239 -16.73 4.95 25.70
CA PRO A 239 -17.94 4.77 26.54
C PRO A 239 -19.15 5.57 26.05
N ASN A 240 -18.95 6.59 25.20
CA ASN A 240 -20.03 7.43 24.68
C ASN A 240 -20.73 6.80 23.47
N LEU A 241 -20.24 5.67 22.97
CA LEU A 241 -20.86 4.95 21.86
C LEU A 241 -22.12 4.22 22.32
N GLU A 242 -23.13 4.19 21.46
CA GLU A 242 -24.34 3.41 21.72
C GLU A 242 -24.00 1.91 21.77
N SER A 243 -24.67 1.18 22.67
CA SER A 243 -24.47 -0.26 22.80
C SER A 243 -24.98 -0.97 21.55
N SER A 244 -24.06 -1.59 20.81
CA SER A 244 -24.34 -2.35 19.59
C SER A 244 -23.30 -3.46 19.42
N GLU A 245 -23.57 -4.42 18.54
CA GLU A 245 -22.60 -5.45 18.17
C GLU A 245 -21.29 -4.84 17.61
N GLU A 246 -21.40 -3.73 16.87
CA GLU A 246 -20.25 -3.00 16.35
C GLU A 246 -19.41 -2.39 17.49
N THR A 247 -20.06 -1.77 18.47
CA THR A 247 -19.39 -1.20 19.65
C THR A 247 -18.69 -2.28 20.47
N GLU A 248 -19.26 -3.48 20.59
CA GLU A 248 -18.61 -4.61 21.25
C GLU A 248 -17.34 -5.06 20.50
N GLN A 249 -17.38 -5.08 19.17
CA GLN A 249 -16.21 -5.40 18.34
C GLN A 249 -15.10 -4.32 18.48
N ILE A 250 -15.47 -3.04 18.48
CA ILE A 250 -14.53 -1.92 18.69
C ILE A 250 -13.90 -2.02 20.09
N ASN A 251 -14.69 -2.27 21.13
CA ASN A 251 -14.19 -2.48 22.49
C ASN A 251 -13.21 -3.66 22.56
N LYS A 252 -13.54 -4.78 21.90
CA LYS A 252 -12.66 -5.96 21.84
C LYS A 252 -11.35 -5.64 21.13
N HIS A 253 -11.40 -4.90 20.02
CA HIS A 253 -10.20 -4.48 19.28
C HIS A 253 -9.29 -3.60 20.14
N PHE A 254 -9.86 -2.62 20.84
CA PHE A 254 -9.07 -1.76 21.74
C PHE A 254 -8.46 -2.56 22.90
N ARG A 255 -9.24 -3.45 23.53
CA ARG A 255 -8.74 -4.32 24.60
C ARG A 255 -7.58 -5.19 24.14
N ASN A 256 -7.68 -5.80 22.96
CA ASN A 256 -6.59 -6.60 22.39
C ASN A 256 -5.33 -5.75 22.13
N THR A 257 -5.51 -4.50 21.70
CA THR A 257 -4.40 -3.53 21.50
C THR A 257 -3.70 -3.21 22.83
N LEU A 258 -4.46 -2.97 23.90
CA LEU A 258 -3.90 -2.72 25.23
C LEU A 258 -3.18 -3.95 25.81
N GLU A 259 -3.72 -5.14 25.58
CA GLU A 259 -3.10 -6.39 26.03
C GLU A 259 -1.77 -6.63 25.31
N HIS A 260 -1.71 -6.40 23.99
CA HIS A 260 -0.47 -6.45 23.24
C HIS A 260 0.60 -5.51 23.82
N LEU A 261 0.24 -4.25 24.08
CA LEU A 261 1.12 -3.27 24.70
C LEU A 261 1.57 -3.68 26.12
N ARG A 262 0.68 -4.31 26.89
CA ARG A 262 1.00 -4.82 28.23
C ARG A 262 2.05 -5.92 28.16
N LEU A 263 1.86 -6.89 27.27
CA LEU A 263 2.80 -8.00 27.06
C LEU A 263 4.17 -7.48 26.61
N ARG A 264 4.20 -6.53 25.66
CA ARG A 264 5.44 -5.88 25.21
C ARG A 264 6.19 -5.14 26.33
N ARG A 265 5.46 -4.56 27.29
CA ARG A 265 6.04 -3.88 28.46
C ARG A 265 6.56 -4.87 29.51
N GLU A 266 5.85 -5.97 29.76
CA GLU A 266 6.19 -6.98 30.78
C GLU A 266 7.29 -7.95 30.32
N SER A 267 7.41 -8.19 29.00
CA SER A 267 8.42 -9.04 28.38
C SER A 267 9.14 -8.29 27.25
N PRO A 268 10.00 -7.32 27.59
CA PRO A 268 10.77 -6.59 26.59
C PRO A 268 11.76 -7.53 25.88
N GLU A 269 11.81 -7.44 24.56
CA GLU A 269 12.85 -8.10 23.75
C GLU A 269 14.21 -7.43 24.05
N SER A 270 15.32 -8.19 24.05
CA SER A 270 16.62 -7.65 24.50
C SER A 270 17.17 -6.50 23.64
N GLU A 271 16.66 -6.34 22.42
CA GLU A 271 16.97 -5.26 21.47
C GLU A 271 15.70 -4.54 20.98
N GLY A 272 14.57 -4.67 21.70
CA GLY A 272 13.28 -4.09 21.31
C GLY A 272 13.00 -2.68 21.85
N PRO A 273 11.94 -2.01 21.36
CA PRO A 273 11.56 -0.68 21.83
C PRO A 273 11.15 -0.66 23.31
N ILE A 274 11.50 0.43 24.00
CA ILE A 274 11.32 0.56 25.46
C ILE A 274 10.02 1.30 25.79
N TYR A 275 9.03 0.58 26.30
CA TYR A 275 7.71 1.14 26.69
C TYR A 275 7.69 1.87 28.04
N GLU A 276 8.80 2.48 28.44
CA GLU A 276 8.87 3.25 29.69
C GLU A 276 7.95 4.48 29.63
N GLY A 277 7.14 4.68 30.68
CA GLY A 277 6.16 5.76 30.74
C GLY A 277 4.84 5.50 30.00
N LEU A 278 4.62 4.29 29.44
CA LEU A 278 3.34 3.90 28.85
C LEU A 278 2.26 3.73 29.93
N VAL A 279 1.14 4.43 29.76
CA VAL A 279 -0.01 4.41 30.67
C VAL A 279 -1.14 3.58 30.04
N LEU A 280 -1.35 2.38 30.61
CA LEU A 280 -2.40 1.43 30.23
C LEU A 280 -3.52 1.38 31.27
#